data_AF-A0A7W1TCS4-F1
#
_entry.id   AF-A0A7W1TCS4-F1
#
_cell.length_a   1.000
_cell.length_b   1.000
_cell.length_c   1.000
_cell.angle_alpha   90.00
_cell.angle_beta   90.00
_cell.angle_gamma   90.00
#
_symmetry.space_group_name_H-M   'P 1'
#
loop_
_entity.id
_entity.type
_entity.pdbx_description
1 polymer ?
#
loop_
_entity_poly.entity_id
_entity_poly.type
_entity_poly.pdbx_seq_one_letter_code
_entity_poly.pdbx_strand_id
1 'polypeptide(L)'
;MILINLLPPELRRRQGGVSPMFMSVVGGGVAALLLVGMFSYVHWGRIPNARAIKEAKEEELAKKKAEAAQVLALEAQIAEFKQRRNVIVGLLAKKVYWARTIDDFANLLGGTWTVPGFDVRCLDLTITEGGGGPVDRTGEGEATVSFIVNWKYKLVGKERQQAGDYIQSFFATIKASPFWSQQGFVGRPEDTYKGDQPKQNLDIQRVVIEGPLQWQRVKIIKDKTLAGR
;
A
#
# COMPACT_ATOMS: atom_id res chain seq x y z
N MET A 1 0.79 108.56 4.95
CA MET A 1 2.22 108.78 5.24
C MET A 1 3.02 107.87 4.33
N ILE A 2 3.73 108.46 3.37
CA ILE A 2 4.48 107.75 2.32
C ILE A 2 5.95 107.78 2.75
N LEU A 3 6.51 106.61 3.07
CA LEU A 3 7.95 106.44 3.35
C LEU A 3 8.70 106.42 2.02
N ILE A 4 9.20 107.60 1.63
CA ILE A 4 10.08 107.75 0.46
C ILE A 4 11.47 107.25 0.86
N ASN A 5 11.83 106.08 0.35
CA ASN A 5 13.13 105.45 0.55
C ASN A 5 14.20 106.18 -0.29
N LEU A 6 15.01 107.03 0.34
CA LEU A 6 16.03 107.91 -0.26
C LEU A 6 17.38 107.23 -0.55
N LEU A 7 17.38 105.93 -0.86
CA LEU A 7 18.61 105.23 -1.27
C LEU A 7 18.78 105.25 -2.80
N PRO A 8 19.93 105.73 -3.32
CA PRO A 8 20.24 105.76 -4.74
C PRO A 8 20.06 104.38 -5.39
N PRO A 9 19.49 104.31 -6.61
CA PRO A 9 19.13 103.05 -7.27
C PRO A 9 20.32 102.13 -7.55
N GLU A 10 21.55 102.66 -7.58
CA GLU A 10 22.77 101.88 -7.84
C GLU A 10 23.19 100.97 -6.69
N LEU A 11 22.77 101.25 -5.45
CA LEU A 11 23.08 100.39 -4.29
C LEU A 11 21.97 99.38 -3.96
N ARG A 12 20.82 99.42 -4.65
CA ARG A 12 19.72 98.46 -4.44
C ARG A 12 20.01 97.03 -4.92
N ARG A 13 21.12 96.79 -5.63
CA ARG A 13 21.37 95.51 -6.31
C ARG A 13 22.24 94.49 -5.55
N ARG A 14 22.66 94.81 -4.31
CA ARG A 14 23.51 93.93 -3.49
C ARG A 14 23.03 93.81 -2.04
N GLN A 15 21.75 93.57 -1.82
CA GLN A 15 21.25 93.18 -0.51
C GLN A 15 20.26 92.02 -0.67
N GLY A 16 20.69 90.82 -0.26
CA GLY A 16 19.80 89.67 -0.05
C GLY A 16 20.13 88.38 -0.81
N GLY A 17 21.18 88.34 -1.63
CA GLY A 17 21.61 87.10 -2.28
C GLY A 17 22.65 86.38 -1.42
N VAL A 18 22.27 85.28 -0.77
CA VAL A 18 23.25 84.37 -0.14
C VAL A 18 24.32 84.04 -1.19
N SER A 19 25.60 84.23 -0.85
CA SER A 19 26.71 83.97 -1.77
C SER A 19 26.61 82.53 -2.30
N PRO A 20 26.64 82.30 -3.63
CA PRO A 20 26.55 80.95 -4.20
C PRO A 20 27.69 80.05 -3.70
N MET A 21 28.85 80.63 -3.36
CA MET A 21 29.96 79.91 -2.73
C MET A 21 29.60 79.44 -1.31
N PHE A 22 28.92 80.28 -0.52
CA PHE A 22 28.45 79.90 0.82
C PHE A 22 27.40 78.78 0.75
N MET A 23 26.46 78.85 -0.19
CA MET A 23 25.48 77.77 -0.43
C MET A 23 26.15 76.45 -0.83
N SER A 24 27.23 76.50 -1.64
CA SER A 24 27.97 75.29 -2.02
C SER A 24 28.71 74.65 -0.86
N VAL A 25 29.31 75.46 0.02
CA VAL A 25 30.05 74.97 1.21
C VAL A 25 29.07 74.40 2.24
N VAL A 26 27.95 75.08 2.48
CA VAL A 26 26.90 74.59 3.38
C VAL A 26 26.26 73.33 2.82
N GLY A 27 25.90 73.31 1.53
CA GLY A 27 25.33 72.15 0.86
C GLY A 27 26.28 70.96 0.85
N GLY A 28 27.56 71.18 0.54
CA GLY A 28 28.61 70.16 0.56
C GLY A 28 28.87 69.62 1.98
N GLY A 29 28.89 70.51 2.98
CA GLY A 29 29.03 70.12 4.38
C GLY A 29 27.86 69.27 4.88
N VAL A 30 26.63 69.66 4.56
CA VAL A 30 25.42 68.88 4.89
C VAL A 30 25.43 67.53 4.16
N ALA A 31 25.79 67.50 2.88
CA ALA A 31 25.90 66.25 2.12
C ALA A 31 26.96 65.31 2.71
N ALA A 32 28.12 65.81 3.10
CA ALA A 32 29.16 65.03 3.76
C ALA A 32 28.68 64.46 5.11
N LEU A 33 27.97 65.25 5.92
CA LEU A 33 27.38 64.79 7.18
C LEU A 33 26.31 63.71 6.97
N LEU A 34 25.47 63.83 5.94
CA LEU A 34 24.48 62.81 5.59
C LEU A 34 25.16 61.50 5.16
N LEU A 35 26.24 61.57 4.38
CA LEU A 35 27.00 60.39 3.98
C LEU A 35 27.67 59.70 5.18
N VAL A 36 28.26 60.46 6.11
CA VAL A 36 28.86 59.92 7.34
C VAL A 36 27.78 59.32 8.26
N GLY A 37 26.63 59.99 8.39
CA GLY A 37 25.49 59.49 9.16
C GLY A 37 24.92 58.19 8.59
N MET A 38 24.76 58.11 7.26
CA MET A 38 24.33 56.90 6.57
C MET A 38 25.35 55.77 6.72
N PHE A 39 26.65 56.07 6.55
CA PHE A 39 27.72 55.09 6.76
C PHE A 39 27.72 54.54 8.19
N SER A 40 27.61 55.42 9.18
CA SER A 40 27.55 55.08 10.60
C SER A 40 26.33 54.21 10.92
N TYR A 41 25.15 54.55 10.40
CA TYR A 41 23.94 53.75 10.54
C TYR A 41 24.07 52.36 9.90
N VAL A 42 24.64 52.27 8.71
CA VAL A 42 24.84 50.99 8.02
C VAL A 42 25.85 50.14 8.80
N HIS A 43 26.98 50.71 9.19
CA HIS A 43 28.08 49.98 9.81
C HIS A 43 27.74 49.50 11.23
N TRP A 44 27.07 50.33 12.03
CA TRP A 44 26.77 49.99 13.44
C TRP A 44 25.35 49.47 13.67
N GLY A 45 24.39 49.80 12.80
CA GLY A 45 23.01 49.33 12.94
C GLY A 45 22.69 48.17 12.02
N ARG A 46 22.86 48.37 10.71
CA ARG A 46 22.34 47.44 9.70
C ARG A 46 23.16 46.16 9.56
N ILE A 47 24.49 46.26 9.51
CA ILE A 47 25.39 45.11 9.38
C ILE A 47 25.29 44.13 10.56
N PRO A 48 25.37 44.55 11.83
CA PRO A 48 25.26 43.60 12.95
C PRO A 48 23.87 42.98 13.05
N ASN A 49 22.81 43.73 12.77
CA ASN A 49 21.45 43.16 12.74
C ASN A 49 21.30 42.10 11.64
N ALA A 50 21.81 42.37 10.43
CA ALA A 50 21.82 41.39 9.35
C ALA A 50 22.63 40.12 9.70
N ARG A 51 23.75 40.28 10.43
CA ARG A 51 24.54 39.15 10.94
C ARG A 51 23.77 38.34 11.98
N ALA A 52 23.14 39.00 12.96
CA ALA A 52 22.34 38.34 13.99
C ALA A 52 21.15 37.57 13.40
N ILE A 53 20.46 38.15 12.40
CA ILE A 53 19.37 37.47 11.69
C ILE A 53 19.92 36.26 10.92
N LYS A 54 21.06 36.41 10.25
CA LYS A 54 21.69 35.31 9.51
C LYS A 54 22.05 34.15 10.47
N GLU A 55 22.70 34.45 11.58
CA GLU A 55 23.08 33.47 12.59
C GLU A 55 21.86 32.76 13.19
N ALA A 56 20.81 33.51 13.56
CA ALA A 56 19.55 32.93 14.05
C ALA A 56 18.89 32.01 13.00
N LYS A 57 18.96 32.36 11.72
CA LYS A 57 18.43 31.52 10.63
C LYS A 57 19.30 30.30 10.36
N GLU A 58 20.61 30.40 10.52
CA GLU A 58 21.52 29.26 10.43
C GLU A 58 21.29 28.26 11.58
N GLU A 59 21.05 28.74 12.80
CA GLU A 59 20.66 27.90 13.93
C GLU A 59 19.29 27.22 13.73
N GLU A 60 18.29 27.97 13.25
CA GLU A 60 16.96 27.43 12.94
C GLU A 60 17.05 26.33 11.87
N LEU A 61 17.86 26.57 10.83
CA LEU A 61 18.11 25.62 9.75
C LEU A 61 18.84 24.38 10.27
N ALA A 62 19.83 24.53 11.16
CA ALA A 62 20.53 23.42 11.78
C ALA A 62 19.58 22.54 12.61
N LYS A 63 18.68 23.14 13.41
CA LYS A 63 17.66 22.42 14.18
C LYS A 63 16.69 21.65 13.28
N LYS A 64 16.14 22.32 12.25
CA LYS A 64 15.22 21.67 11.30
C LYS A 64 15.89 20.55 10.51
N LYS A 65 17.18 20.68 10.16
CA LYS A 65 17.94 19.60 9.53
C LYS A 65 18.11 18.40 10.46
N ALA A 66 18.38 18.62 11.75
CA ALA A 66 18.48 17.55 12.73
C ALA A 66 17.14 16.82 12.90
N GLU A 67 16.03 17.55 12.99
CA GLU A 67 14.68 16.98 13.05
C GLU A 67 14.33 16.20 11.78
N ALA A 68 14.63 16.74 10.60
CA ALA A 68 14.40 16.05 9.32
C ALA A 68 15.21 14.74 9.23
N ALA A 69 16.46 14.72 9.71
CA ALA A 69 17.26 13.51 9.76
C ALA A 69 16.65 12.43 10.67
N GLN A 70 16.03 12.82 11.78
CA GLN A 70 15.32 11.89 12.67
C GLN A 70 14.07 11.30 11.98
N VAL A 71 13.29 12.12 11.29
CA VAL A 71 12.11 11.65 10.55
C VAL A 71 12.53 10.68 9.45
N LEU A 72 13.56 11.00 8.67
CA LEU A 72 14.08 10.10 7.63
C LEU A 72 14.58 8.77 8.20
N ALA A 73 15.24 8.79 9.37
CA ALA A 73 15.66 7.57 10.05
C ALA A 73 14.47 6.71 10.49
N LEU A 74 13.40 7.32 11.01
CA LEU A 74 12.17 6.63 11.37
C LEU A 74 11.44 6.05 10.15
N GLU A 75 11.36 6.80 9.05
CA GLU A 75 10.78 6.33 7.80
C GLU A 75 11.53 5.11 7.24
N ALA A 76 12.86 5.12 7.31
CA ALA A 76 13.68 3.98 6.92
C ALA A 76 13.39 2.74 7.78
N GLN A 77 13.26 2.90 9.10
CA GLN A 77 12.86 1.81 10.01
C GLN A 77 11.46 1.29 9.69
N ILE A 78 10.49 2.17 9.43
CA ILE A 78 9.12 1.78 9.05
C ILE A 78 9.14 0.98 7.75
N ALA A 79 9.93 1.41 6.76
CA ALA A 79 10.07 0.69 5.50
C ALA A 79 10.65 -0.72 5.71
N GLU A 80 11.68 -0.85 6.54
CA GLU A 80 12.27 -2.14 6.89
C GLU A 80 11.27 -3.06 7.62
N PHE A 81 10.54 -2.54 8.61
CA PHE A 81 9.51 -3.32 9.30
C PHE A 81 8.38 -3.75 8.38
N LYS A 82 7.96 -2.89 7.44
CA LYS A 82 6.98 -3.25 6.41
C LYS A 82 7.49 -4.39 5.53
N GLN A 83 8.76 -4.36 5.13
CA GLN A 83 9.36 -5.46 4.35
C GLN A 83 9.39 -6.77 5.14
N ARG A 84 9.88 -6.74 6.39
CA ARG A 84 9.92 -7.94 7.25
C ARG A 84 8.51 -8.50 7.50
N ARG A 85 7.52 -7.63 7.77
CA ARG A 85 6.11 -8.01 7.91
C ARG A 85 5.60 -8.71 6.66
N ASN A 86 5.84 -8.15 5.48
CA ASN A 86 5.38 -8.73 4.21
C ASN A 86 5.97 -10.13 3.98
N VAL A 87 7.25 -10.34 4.34
CA VAL A 87 7.88 -11.66 4.28
C VAL A 87 7.20 -12.63 5.23
N ILE A 88 6.98 -12.24 6.49
CA ILE A 88 6.32 -13.10 7.49
C ILE A 88 4.89 -13.45 7.07
N VAL A 89 4.11 -12.47 6.61
CA VAL A 89 2.74 -12.69 6.12
C VAL A 89 2.75 -13.62 4.91
N GLY A 90 3.70 -13.44 3.99
CA GLY A 90 3.89 -14.35 2.85
C GLY A 90 4.19 -15.79 3.29
N LEU A 91 5.06 -15.99 4.27
CA LEU A 91 5.37 -17.32 4.82
C LEU A 91 4.15 -17.93 5.54
N LEU A 92 3.43 -17.14 6.33
CA LEU A 92 2.21 -17.58 7.00
C LEU A 92 1.10 -17.94 6.01
N ALA A 93 1.01 -17.22 4.89
CA ALA A 93 0.05 -17.51 3.83
C ALA A 93 0.35 -18.88 3.19
N LYS A 94 1.63 -19.17 2.93
CA LYS A 94 2.08 -20.48 2.42
C LYS A 94 1.90 -21.63 3.41
N LYS A 95 1.92 -21.36 4.71
CA LYS A 95 1.68 -22.39 5.74
C LYS A 95 0.22 -22.85 5.70
N VAL A 96 -0.04 -23.94 4.99
CA VAL A 96 -1.35 -24.61 4.94
C VAL A 96 -1.25 -25.98 5.58
N TYR A 97 -2.19 -26.30 6.48
CA TYR A 97 -2.24 -27.60 7.15
C TYR A 97 -2.84 -28.66 6.23
N TRP A 98 -2.07 -29.06 5.20
CA TRP A 98 -2.49 -30.05 4.22
C TRP A 98 -2.82 -31.41 4.83
N ALA A 99 -2.13 -31.80 5.90
CA ALA A 99 -2.41 -33.07 6.60
C ALA A 99 -3.89 -33.17 7.02
N ARG A 100 -4.44 -32.13 7.65
CA ARG A 100 -5.86 -32.13 8.06
C ARG A 100 -6.80 -32.11 6.85
N THR A 101 -6.47 -31.34 5.82
CA THR A 101 -7.28 -31.30 4.59
C THR A 101 -7.31 -32.65 3.88
N ILE A 102 -6.19 -33.36 3.84
CA ILE A 102 -6.07 -34.69 3.25
C ILE A 102 -6.79 -35.73 4.12
N ASP A 103 -6.73 -35.60 5.44
CA ASP A 103 -7.46 -36.48 6.37
C ASP A 103 -8.98 -36.31 6.21
N ASP A 104 -9.48 -35.07 6.20
CA ASP A 104 -10.89 -34.77 5.93
C ASP A 104 -11.34 -35.30 4.55
N PHE A 105 -10.46 -35.21 3.55
CA PHE A 105 -10.69 -35.76 2.22
C PHE A 105 -10.73 -37.30 2.22
N ALA A 106 -9.81 -37.97 2.92
CA ALA A 106 -9.80 -39.42 3.03
C ALA A 106 -11.07 -39.93 3.77
N ASN A 107 -11.46 -39.23 4.84
CA ASN A 107 -12.70 -39.51 5.58
C ASN A 107 -13.95 -39.31 4.72
N LEU A 108 -13.96 -38.30 3.83
CA LEU A 108 -15.03 -38.09 2.86
C LEU A 108 -15.15 -39.27 1.87
N LEU A 109 -14.02 -39.78 1.37
CA LEU A 109 -14.02 -40.92 0.44
C LEU A 109 -14.48 -42.23 1.08
N GLY A 110 -14.16 -42.42 2.37
CA GLY A 110 -14.59 -43.57 3.17
C GLY A 110 -15.98 -43.42 3.79
N GLY A 111 -16.64 -42.26 3.62
CA GLY A 111 -17.94 -41.96 4.20
C GLY A 111 -19.10 -42.66 3.53
N THR A 112 -20.28 -42.52 4.13
CA THR A 112 -21.54 -42.98 3.54
C THR A 112 -22.07 -41.95 2.54
N TRP A 113 -22.42 -42.41 1.33
CA TRP A 113 -23.03 -41.59 0.30
C TRP A 113 -24.56 -41.56 0.45
N THR A 114 -25.21 -40.50 -0.02
CA THR A 114 -26.68 -40.36 0.08
C THR A 114 -27.42 -41.41 -0.72
N VAL A 115 -26.84 -41.88 -1.83
CA VAL A 115 -27.35 -43.02 -2.60
C VAL A 115 -26.46 -44.24 -2.33
N PRO A 116 -27.03 -45.39 -1.92
CA PRO A 116 -26.24 -46.59 -1.69
C PRO A 116 -25.79 -47.23 -3.03
N GLY A 117 -24.74 -48.06 -2.97
CA GLY A 117 -24.39 -48.93 -4.09
C GLY A 117 -23.33 -48.39 -5.05
N PHE A 118 -22.63 -47.31 -4.69
CA PHE A 118 -21.43 -46.87 -5.38
C PHE A 118 -20.28 -46.57 -4.41
N ASP A 119 -19.06 -46.80 -4.90
CA ASP A 119 -17.81 -46.50 -4.21
C ASP A 119 -17.07 -45.38 -4.95
N VAL A 120 -16.37 -44.52 -4.21
CA VAL A 120 -15.54 -43.45 -4.78
C VAL A 120 -14.08 -43.74 -4.50
N ARG A 121 -13.24 -43.65 -5.54
CA ARG A 121 -11.80 -43.82 -5.42
C ARG A 121 -11.07 -42.59 -5.94
N CYS A 122 -10.02 -42.20 -5.23
CA CYS A 122 -9.04 -41.25 -5.72
C CYS A 122 -7.97 -42.00 -6.51
N LEU A 123 -7.75 -41.63 -7.77
CA LEU A 123 -6.69 -42.18 -8.61
C LEU A 123 -5.41 -41.35 -8.52
N ASP A 124 -5.57 -40.03 -8.51
CA ASP A 124 -4.48 -39.08 -8.52
C ASP A 124 -4.92 -37.78 -7.84
N LEU A 125 -4.08 -37.22 -6.99
CA LEU A 125 -4.30 -35.96 -6.30
C LEU A 125 -3.05 -35.11 -6.44
N THR A 126 -3.13 -34.07 -7.25
CA THR A 126 -2.05 -33.13 -7.48
C THR A 126 -2.43 -31.76 -6.93
N ILE A 127 -1.61 -31.22 -6.03
CA ILE A 127 -1.80 -29.90 -5.45
C ILE A 127 -0.71 -28.98 -6.01
N THR A 128 -1.12 -27.87 -6.60
CA THR A 128 -0.21 -26.86 -7.15
C THR A 128 -0.50 -25.50 -6.54
N GLU A 129 0.55 -24.72 -6.29
CA GLU A 129 0.38 -23.32 -5.91
C GLU A 129 -0.24 -22.57 -7.10
N GLY A 130 -1.45 -22.03 -6.90
CA GLY A 130 -2.06 -21.14 -7.86
C GLY A 130 -1.35 -19.79 -7.79
N GLY A 131 -1.26 -19.08 -8.91
CA GLY A 131 -0.76 -17.71 -8.94
C GLY A 131 -1.66 -16.80 -8.13
N GLY A 132 -1.44 -16.72 -6.82
CA GLY A 132 -2.00 -15.66 -5.98
C GLY A 132 -1.38 -14.34 -6.43
N GLY A 133 -2.24 -13.37 -6.77
CA GLY A 133 -1.80 -12.03 -7.14
C GLY A 133 -0.86 -11.44 -6.07
N PRO A 134 0.03 -10.50 -6.46
CA PRO A 134 1.02 -9.95 -5.56
C PRO A 134 0.33 -9.43 -4.29
N VAL A 135 0.86 -9.85 -3.13
CA VAL A 135 0.54 -9.24 -1.82
C VAL A 135 0.61 -7.74 -2.02
N ASP A 136 -0.53 -7.06 -1.86
CA ASP A 136 -0.67 -5.65 -2.22
C ASP A 136 0.39 -4.85 -1.44
N ARG A 137 1.37 -4.30 -2.16
CA ARG A 137 2.58 -3.70 -1.57
C ARG A 137 2.29 -2.38 -0.84
N THR A 138 1.05 -1.93 -0.89
CA THR A 138 0.51 -0.71 -0.30
C THR A 138 0.24 -0.81 1.21
N GLY A 139 0.39 -1.99 1.83
CA GLY A 139 0.52 -2.10 3.29
C GLY A 139 -0.79 -2.31 4.07
N GLU A 140 -1.94 -2.29 3.38
CA GLU A 140 -3.28 -2.60 3.92
C GLU A 140 -3.95 -3.81 3.25
N GLY A 141 -3.25 -4.53 2.37
CA GLY A 141 -3.84 -5.61 1.58
C GLY A 141 -3.98 -6.94 2.33
N GLU A 142 -5.17 -7.52 2.29
CA GLU A 142 -5.40 -8.93 2.62
C GLU A 142 -4.47 -9.81 1.76
N ALA A 143 -3.59 -10.58 2.40
CA ALA A 143 -2.72 -11.49 1.66
C ALA A 143 -3.53 -12.71 1.24
N THR A 144 -3.73 -12.86 -0.06
CA THR A 144 -4.50 -13.96 -0.65
C THR A 144 -3.55 -14.93 -1.36
N VAL A 145 -3.55 -16.20 -0.95
CA VAL A 145 -2.86 -17.27 -1.68
C VAL A 145 -3.88 -18.28 -2.17
N SER A 146 -3.80 -18.63 -3.44
CA SER A 146 -4.64 -19.64 -4.06
C SER A 146 -3.86 -20.94 -4.27
N PHE A 147 -4.54 -22.07 -4.15
CA PHE A 147 -4.01 -23.39 -4.48
C PHE A 147 -4.98 -24.05 -5.45
N ILE A 148 -4.43 -24.65 -6.49
CA ILE A 148 -5.18 -25.44 -7.45
C ILE A 148 -5.02 -26.90 -7.04
N VAL A 149 -6.14 -27.55 -6.75
CA VAL A 149 -6.23 -28.97 -6.41
C VAL A 149 -6.82 -29.70 -7.60
N ASN A 150 -6.00 -30.51 -8.27
CA ASN A 150 -6.42 -31.38 -9.36
C ASN A 150 -6.63 -32.78 -8.81
N TRP A 151 -7.82 -33.32 -8.98
CA TRP A 151 -8.20 -34.63 -8.51
C TRP A 151 -8.75 -35.48 -9.65
N LYS A 152 -8.16 -36.65 -9.89
CA LYS A 152 -8.76 -37.68 -10.77
C LYS A 152 -9.55 -38.66 -9.91
N TYR A 153 -10.85 -38.71 -10.12
CA TYR A 153 -11.75 -39.58 -9.37
C TYR A 153 -12.27 -40.72 -10.23
N LYS A 154 -12.68 -41.80 -9.56
CA LYS A 154 -13.36 -42.95 -10.16
C LYS A 154 -14.55 -43.34 -9.30
N LEU A 155 -15.75 -43.17 -9.83
CA LEU A 155 -16.98 -43.69 -9.25
C LEU A 155 -17.22 -45.09 -9.79
N VAL A 156 -17.49 -46.03 -8.89
CA VAL A 156 -17.75 -47.43 -9.24
C VAL A 156 -19.12 -47.82 -8.67
N GLY A 157 -20.14 -47.78 -9.52
CA GLY A 157 -21.52 -48.10 -9.18
C GLY A 157 -21.94 -49.50 -9.61
N LYS A 158 -22.95 -50.06 -8.95
CA LYS A 158 -23.53 -51.37 -9.32
C LYS A 158 -24.49 -51.27 -10.51
N GLU A 159 -25.26 -50.20 -10.63
CA GLU A 159 -26.34 -50.09 -11.61
C GLU A 159 -26.10 -48.96 -12.62
N ARG A 160 -26.29 -49.23 -13.92
CA ARG A 160 -26.05 -48.25 -14.99
C ARG A 160 -27.11 -47.15 -15.04
N GLN A 161 -28.35 -47.50 -14.71
CA GLN A 161 -29.47 -46.58 -14.76
C GLN A 161 -29.36 -45.48 -13.70
N GLN A 162 -28.70 -45.79 -12.58
CA GLN A 162 -28.47 -44.86 -11.46
C GLN A 162 -27.19 -44.02 -11.61
N ALA A 163 -26.48 -44.10 -12.75
CA ALA A 163 -25.22 -43.39 -12.95
C ALA A 163 -25.36 -41.86 -12.75
N GLY A 164 -26.49 -41.27 -13.15
CA GLY A 164 -26.80 -39.86 -12.90
C GLY A 164 -26.97 -39.56 -11.41
N ASP A 165 -27.68 -40.41 -10.68
CA ASP A 165 -27.94 -40.27 -9.25
C ASP A 165 -26.65 -40.40 -8.43
N TYR A 166 -25.72 -41.26 -8.85
CA TYR A 166 -24.40 -41.39 -8.22
C TYR A 166 -23.59 -40.09 -8.34
N ILE A 167 -23.59 -39.46 -9.52
CA ILE A 167 -22.89 -38.18 -9.72
C ILE A 167 -23.52 -37.07 -8.87
N GLN A 168 -24.85 -36.97 -8.85
CA GLN A 168 -25.56 -35.97 -8.05
C GLN A 168 -25.32 -36.19 -6.55
N SER A 169 -25.41 -37.44 -6.08
CA SER A 169 -25.12 -37.84 -4.71
C SER A 169 -23.69 -37.46 -4.31
N PHE A 170 -22.73 -37.77 -5.17
CA PHE A 170 -21.33 -37.45 -4.97
C PHE A 170 -21.08 -35.94 -4.76
N PHE A 171 -21.55 -35.09 -5.68
CA PHE A 171 -21.36 -33.64 -5.56
C PHE A 171 -22.15 -33.03 -4.40
N ALA A 172 -23.36 -33.53 -4.12
CA ALA A 172 -24.15 -33.10 -2.97
C ALA A 172 -23.43 -33.40 -1.64
N THR A 173 -22.86 -34.60 -1.50
CA THR A 173 -22.10 -34.99 -0.30
C THR A 173 -20.81 -34.17 -0.18
N ILE A 174 -20.08 -33.93 -1.27
CA ILE A 174 -18.89 -33.06 -1.24
C ILE A 174 -19.28 -31.65 -0.76
N LYS A 175 -20.33 -31.06 -1.33
CA LYS A 175 -20.79 -29.71 -0.99
C LYS A 175 -21.22 -29.59 0.47
N ALA A 176 -21.85 -30.63 1.03
CA ALA A 176 -22.27 -30.68 2.42
C ALA A 176 -21.12 -31.01 3.40
N SER A 177 -19.98 -31.50 2.89
CA SER A 177 -18.90 -32.00 3.73
C SER A 177 -18.18 -30.89 4.52
N PRO A 178 -17.63 -31.21 5.70
CA PRO A 178 -16.69 -30.35 6.41
C PRO A 178 -15.45 -30.05 5.57
N PHE A 179 -15.02 -31.00 4.74
CA PHE A 179 -13.90 -30.83 3.82
C PHE A 179 -14.09 -29.61 2.91
N TRP A 180 -15.27 -29.45 2.30
CA TRP A 180 -15.53 -28.32 1.41
C TRP A 180 -15.69 -27.00 2.16
N SER A 181 -16.55 -27.00 3.19
CA SER A 181 -16.96 -25.79 3.91
C SER A 181 -15.88 -25.21 4.83
N GLN A 182 -15.08 -26.06 5.50
CA GLN A 182 -14.11 -25.61 6.52
C GLN A 182 -12.73 -25.32 5.94
N GLN A 183 -12.38 -25.91 4.78
CA GLN A 183 -11.03 -25.80 4.24
C GLN A 183 -10.85 -24.60 3.30
N GLY A 184 -11.89 -23.84 2.99
CA GLY A 184 -11.80 -22.62 2.18
C GLY A 184 -11.73 -22.88 0.67
N PHE A 185 -12.43 -23.91 0.21
CA PHE A 185 -12.66 -24.11 -1.21
C PHE A 185 -13.68 -23.08 -1.73
N VAL A 186 -13.46 -22.59 -2.95
CA VAL A 186 -14.29 -21.57 -3.59
C VAL A 186 -14.98 -22.17 -4.83
N GLY A 187 -16.21 -21.73 -5.11
CA GLY A 187 -17.03 -22.21 -6.22
C GLY A 187 -17.93 -23.38 -5.85
N ARG A 188 -18.59 -23.98 -6.84
CA ARG A 188 -19.33 -25.22 -6.68
C ARG A 188 -18.44 -26.41 -7.07
N PRO A 189 -18.56 -27.55 -6.37
CA PRO A 189 -17.79 -28.76 -6.69
C PRO A 189 -17.98 -29.26 -8.13
N GLU A 190 -19.15 -28.96 -8.71
CA GLU A 190 -19.58 -29.36 -10.06
C GLU A 190 -19.09 -28.43 -11.19
N ASP A 191 -18.56 -27.23 -10.88
CA ASP A 191 -18.28 -26.20 -11.90
C ASP A 191 -17.23 -26.63 -12.94
N THR A 192 -16.31 -27.52 -12.57
CA THR A 192 -15.25 -28.03 -13.47
C THR A 192 -15.58 -29.39 -14.08
N TYR A 193 -16.77 -29.95 -13.79
CA TYR A 193 -17.23 -31.21 -14.35
C TYR A 193 -17.66 -31.03 -15.81
N LYS A 194 -17.05 -31.80 -16.73
CA LYS A 194 -17.29 -31.70 -18.18
C LYS A 194 -18.26 -32.75 -18.73
N GLY A 195 -18.92 -33.52 -17.87
CA GLY A 195 -19.84 -34.58 -18.29
C GLY A 195 -19.08 -35.81 -18.78
N ASP A 196 -18.85 -36.78 -17.89
CA ASP A 196 -18.26 -38.06 -18.26
C ASP A 196 -19.34 -39.04 -18.72
N GLN A 197 -19.03 -39.80 -19.77
CA GLN A 197 -19.91 -40.89 -20.21
C GLN A 197 -19.67 -42.13 -19.33
N PRO A 198 -20.72 -42.66 -18.66
CA PRO A 198 -20.57 -43.86 -17.85
C PRO A 198 -20.19 -45.05 -18.74
N LYS A 199 -19.04 -45.66 -18.45
CA LYS A 199 -18.55 -46.86 -19.14
C LYS A 199 -18.85 -48.08 -18.29
N GLN A 200 -19.45 -49.10 -18.89
CA GLN A 200 -19.61 -50.38 -18.22
C GLN A 200 -18.30 -51.16 -18.34
N ASN A 201 -17.69 -51.48 -17.20
CA ASN A 201 -16.51 -52.35 -17.19
C ASN A 201 -16.99 -53.80 -17.09
N LEU A 202 -16.77 -54.57 -18.17
CA LEU A 202 -17.24 -55.95 -18.29
C LEU A 202 -16.53 -56.90 -17.33
N ASP A 203 -15.28 -56.61 -16.95
CA ASP A 203 -14.49 -57.47 -16.06
C ASP A 203 -15.01 -57.45 -14.62
N ILE A 204 -15.58 -56.31 -14.20
CA ILE A 204 -16.04 -56.07 -12.82
C ILE A 204 -17.59 -56.06 -12.76
N GLN A 205 -18.26 -56.10 -13.91
CA GLN A 205 -19.72 -55.96 -14.05
C GLN A 205 -20.27 -54.69 -13.35
N ARG A 206 -19.48 -53.62 -13.32
CA ARG A 206 -19.81 -52.36 -12.64
C ARG A 206 -19.71 -51.18 -13.60
N VAL A 207 -20.43 -50.11 -13.25
CA VAL A 207 -20.41 -48.85 -13.99
C VAL A 207 -19.30 -48.00 -13.44
N VAL A 208 -18.45 -47.53 -14.34
CA VAL A 208 -17.29 -46.73 -14.03
C VAL A 208 -17.47 -45.34 -14.63
N ILE A 209 -17.33 -44.32 -13.80
CA ILE A 209 -17.34 -42.90 -14.19
C ILE A 209 -16.01 -42.32 -13.72
N GLU A 210 -15.22 -41.79 -14.65
CA GLU A 210 -13.87 -41.28 -14.38
C GLU A 210 -13.72 -39.90 -14.98
N GLY A 211 -13.21 -38.96 -14.18
CA GLY A 211 -13.06 -37.57 -14.60
C GLY A 211 -12.00 -36.82 -13.80
N PRO A 212 -11.39 -35.77 -14.40
CA PRO A 212 -10.61 -34.80 -13.66
C PRO A 212 -11.52 -33.71 -13.06
N LEU A 213 -11.34 -33.42 -11.78
CA LEU A 213 -11.87 -32.24 -11.10
C LEU A 213 -10.74 -31.29 -10.78
N GLN A 214 -11.02 -30.00 -10.98
CA GLN A 214 -10.13 -28.93 -10.60
C GLN A 214 -10.86 -28.04 -9.61
N TRP A 215 -10.28 -27.87 -8.42
CA TRP A 215 -10.81 -27.00 -7.37
C TRP A 215 -9.80 -25.94 -7.00
N GLN A 216 -10.31 -24.79 -6.58
CA GLN A 216 -9.50 -23.70 -6.08
C GLN A 216 -9.74 -23.52 -4.59
N ARG A 217 -8.67 -23.61 -3.81
CA ARG A 217 -8.66 -23.25 -2.39
C ARG A 217 -8.06 -21.86 -2.25
N VAL A 218 -8.72 -20.98 -1.52
CA VAL A 218 -8.24 -19.61 -1.30
C VAL A 218 -8.06 -19.40 0.20
N LYS A 219 -6.84 -19.01 0.60
CA LYS A 219 -6.55 -18.61 1.97
C LYS A 219 -6.38 -17.11 2.02
N ILE A 220 -7.23 -16.46 2.80
CA ILE A 220 -7.20 -15.02 3.05
C ILE A 220 -6.63 -14.80 4.45
N ILE A 221 -5.50 -14.10 4.55
CA ILE A 221 -4.97 -13.62 5.83
C ILE A 221 -5.47 -12.19 6.04
N LYS A 222 -6.44 -12.05 6.93
CA LYS A 222 -6.90 -10.75 7.41
C LYS A 222 -5.97 -10.26 8.50
N ASP A 223 -5.39 -9.09 8.30
CA ASP A 223 -4.55 -8.48 9.32
C ASP A 223 -5.43 -7.87 10.42
N LYS A 224 -5.51 -8.55 11.58
CA LYS A 224 -6.35 -8.08 12.70
C LYS A 224 -5.78 -6.83 13.40
N THR A 225 -4.55 -6.42 13.13
CA THR A 225 -3.89 -5.31 13.82
C THR A 225 -4.40 -3.91 13.46
N LEU A 226 -5.34 -3.77 12.52
CA LEU A 226 -5.97 -2.49 12.18
C LEU A 226 -7.44 -2.35 12.64
N ALA A 227 -8.06 -3.40 13.19
CA ALA A 227 -9.45 -3.34 13.66
C ALA A 227 -9.60 -2.78 15.11
N GLY A 228 -8.52 -2.25 15.69
CA GLY A 228 -8.43 -1.82 17.09
C GLY A 228 -7.92 -0.39 17.27
N ARG A 229 -8.29 0.53 16.37
CA ARG A 229 -8.19 1.98 16.59
C ARG A 229 -9.47 2.66 16.13
#